data_AF-A0A1V5WIU4-F1
#
_entry.id   AF-A0A1V5WIU4-F1
#
_cell.length_a   1.000
_cell.length_b   1.000
_cell.length_c   1.000
_cell.angle_alpha   90.00
_cell.angle_beta   90.00
_cell.angle_gamma   90.00
#
_symmetry.space_group_name_H-M   'P 1'
#
loop_
_entity.id
_entity.type
_entity.pdbx_description
1 polymer ?
#
loop_
_entity_poly.entity_id
_entity_poly.type
_entity_poly.pdbx_seq_one_letter_code
_entity_poly.pdbx_strand_id
1 'polypeptide(L)'
;MKTRKTLSVLIFLVVGAVLLAQAPYATIVYAEGQQFSLIRGGMPVSYRVENPEVFGLAIERGDILQTGPDTHLEISIQPISASVQIAENTSFRCDADESGMNSRGELYYGRVRAKVSKLTGSSSYRIRSPALVAGVRGTDFGLDHILIRAPASTSSTASGEATPVSIVLNRAFCFDGSVLVAPATDADLEHVVIGGGEMIEATTSNASIGVLTPVSLEKEPVSPAVTEFWKGREFRSEILPDSSEQVLASDEPLTEEEIQVVEQEKKRVRNHKVRLGGSFALFLGGALVAGLAYPEYQDDGFTDSVMANVGFGGVLISTSLGLLLYDLINY
;
A
#
# COMPACT_ATOMS: atom_id res chain seq x y z
N MET A 1 17.19 -39.59 -27.09
CA MET A 1 17.90 -38.34 -26.74
C MET A 1 17.10 -37.05 -26.94
N LYS A 2 16.01 -37.01 -27.73
CA LYS A 2 15.18 -35.79 -27.90
C LYS A 2 14.34 -35.40 -26.67
N THR A 3 13.90 -36.36 -25.86
CA THR A 3 13.03 -36.13 -24.67
C THR A 3 13.72 -35.49 -23.47
N ARG A 4 15.05 -35.53 -23.38
CA ARG A 4 15.81 -34.88 -22.28
C ARG A 4 15.98 -33.37 -22.49
N LYS A 5 16.02 -32.89 -23.74
CA LYS A 5 16.16 -31.46 -24.06
C LYS A 5 14.84 -30.69 -23.86
N THR A 6 13.70 -31.33 -24.11
CA THR A 6 12.38 -30.73 -23.87
C THR A 6 12.06 -30.58 -22.38
N LEU A 7 12.56 -31.48 -21.53
CA LEU A 7 12.34 -31.41 -20.08
C LEU A 7 13.07 -30.22 -19.43
N SER A 8 14.31 -29.92 -19.85
CA SER A 8 15.08 -28.80 -19.29
C SER A 8 14.49 -27.43 -19.63
N VAL A 9 13.93 -27.24 -20.83
CA VAL A 9 13.27 -25.98 -21.22
C VAL A 9 11.99 -25.77 -20.41
N LEU A 10 11.22 -26.82 -20.15
CA LEU A 10 10.01 -26.75 -19.33
C LEU A 10 10.34 -26.38 -17.88
N ILE A 11 11.38 -26.99 -17.29
CA ILE A 11 11.83 -26.67 -15.93
C ILE A 11 12.30 -25.22 -15.82
N PHE A 12 13.03 -24.71 -16.82
CA PHE A 12 13.50 -23.32 -16.81
C PHE A 12 12.35 -22.31 -16.92
N LEU A 13 11.31 -22.64 -17.69
CA LEU A 13 10.11 -21.79 -17.85
C LEU A 13 9.24 -21.78 -16.58
N VAL A 14 9.15 -22.91 -15.87
CA VAL A 14 8.44 -23.00 -14.58
C VAL A 14 9.19 -22.26 -13.46
N VAL A 15 10.52 -22.33 -13.41
CA VAL A 15 11.32 -21.62 -12.38
C VAL A 15 11.32 -20.10 -12.60
N GLY A 16 11.33 -19.64 -13.86
CA GLY A 16 11.24 -18.21 -14.17
C GLY A 16 9.91 -17.55 -13.77
N ALA A 17 8.80 -18.30 -13.82
CA ALA A 17 7.48 -17.79 -13.47
C ALA A 17 7.29 -17.55 -11.97
N VAL A 18 7.96 -18.33 -11.11
CA VAL A 18 7.82 -18.22 -9.64
C VAL A 18 8.52 -16.95 -9.10
N LEU A 19 9.55 -16.44 -9.79
CA LEU A 19 10.29 -15.25 -9.36
C LEU A 19 9.57 -13.92 -9.66
N LEU A 20 8.45 -13.94 -10.37
CA LEU A 20 7.67 -12.74 -10.71
C LEU A 20 6.40 -12.58 -9.85
N ALA A 21 6.19 -13.44 -8.85
CA ALA A 21 5.10 -13.26 -7.91
C ALA A 21 5.38 -12.03 -7.03
N GLN A 22 4.82 -10.88 -7.42
CA GLN A 22 4.85 -9.67 -6.59
C GLN A 22 4.07 -9.93 -5.31
N ALA A 23 4.67 -9.56 -4.17
CA ALA A 23 3.98 -9.61 -2.89
C ALA A 23 2.68 -8.79 -2.97
N PRO A 24 1.59 -9.25 -2.32
CA PRO A 24 0.34 -8.50 -2.31
C PRO A 24 0.55 -7.11 -1.70
N TYR A 25 -0.15 -6.11 -2.24
CA TYR A 25 -0.04 -4.74 -1.74
C TYR A 25 -0.49 -4.63 -0.27
N ALA A 26 -1.62 -5.26 0.03
CA ALA A 26 -2.12 -5.40 1.39
C ALA A 26 -2.76 -6.77 1.60
N THR A 27 -2.97 -7.15 2.84
CA THR A 27 -3.62 -8.41 3.23
C THR A 27 -4.61 -8.18 4.35
N ILE A 28 -5.72 -8.93 4.37
CA ILE A 28 -6.64 -8.92 5.52
C ILE A 28 -5.99 -9.69 6.66
N VAL A 29 -5.79 -9.02 7.80
CA VAL A 29 -5.19 -9.61 9.01
C VAL A 29 -6.22 -9.84 10.11
N TYR A 30 -7.37 -9.15 10.04
CA TYR A 30 -8.48 -9.37 10.94
C TYR A 30 -9.82 -9.14 10.23
N ALA A 31 -10.83 -9.92 10.61
CA ALA A 31 -12.21 -9.73 10.20
C ALA A 31 -13.17 -10.16 11.32
N GLU A 32 -14.21 -9.37 11.55
CA GLU A 32 -15.34 -9.70 12.43
C GLU A 32 -16.66 -9.24 11.81
N GLY A 33 -17.77 -9.86 12.19
CA GLY A 33 -19.10 -9.55 11.67
C GLY A 33 -19.63 -10.60 10.71
N GLN A 34 -20.37 -10.18 9.70
CA GLN A 34 -21.14 -11.09 8.84
C GLN A 34 -20.52 -11.23 7.44
N GLN A 35 -20.41 -10.12 6.70
CA GLN A 35 -20.00 -10.17 5.31
C GLN A 35 -19.42 -8.84 4.81
N PHE A 36 -18.53 -8.95 3.83
CA PHE A 36 -18.01 -7.81 3.08
C PHE A 36 -17.92 -8.17 1.59
N SER A 37 -17.77 -7.17 0.73
CA SER A 37 -17.51 -7.35 -0.68
C SER A 37 -16.17 -6.73 -1.07
N LEU A 38 -15.39 -7.45 -1.87
CA LEU A 38 -14.20 -6.97 -2.53
C LEU A 38 -14.55 -6.68 -4.00
N ILE A 39 -14.36 -5.44 -4.45
CA ILE A 39 -14.58 -5.06 -5.83
C ILE A 39 -13.22 -4.93 -6.51
N ARG A 40 -12.92 -5.86 -7.43
CA ARG A 40 -11.68 -5.88 -8.21
C ARG A 40 -11.99 -5.71 -9.68
N GLY A 41 -11.40 -4.71 -10.33
CA GLY A 41 -11.67 -4.42 -11.73
C GLY A 41 -13.15 -4.18 -12.05
N GLY A 42 -13.91 -3.63 -11.09
CA GLY A 42 -15.37 -3.42 -11.21
C GLY A 42 -16.24 -4.65 -10.94
N MET A 43 -15.64 -5.80 -10.63
CA MET A 43 -16.37 -7.03 -10.31
C MET A 43 -16.46 -7.24 -8.80
N PRO A 44 -17.67 -7.18 -8.20
CA PRO A 44 -17.85 -7.44 -6.78
C PRO A 44 -17.81 -8.95 -6.49
N VAL A 45 -17.06 -9.34 -5.47
CA VAL A 45 -17.03 -10.69 -4.88
C VAL A 45 -17.36 -10.56 -3.41
N SER A 46 -18.44 -11.21 -2.97
CA SER A 46 -18.86 -11.19 -1.57
C SER A 46 -18.24 -12.33 -0.79
N TYR A 47 -17.73 -12.01 0.40
CA TYR A 47 -17.13 -12.92 1.36
C TYR A 47 -17.93 -12.91 2.65
N ARG A 48 -18.09 -14.10 3.23
CA ARG A 48 -18.56 -14.26 4.61
C ARG A 48 -17.36 -14.29 5.53
N VAL A 49 -17.44 -13.60 6.66
CA VAL A 49 -16.32 -13.48 7.60
C VAL A 49 -15.91 -14.84 8.16
N GLU A 50 -16.83 -15.80 8.25
CA GLU A 50 -16.54 -17.16 8.73
C GLU A 50 -15.74 -18.01 7.71
N ASN A 51 -15.58 -17.55 6.47
CA ASN A 51 -14.76 -18.27 5.49
C ASN A 51 -13.27 -18.16 5.89
N PRO A 52 -12.56 -19.28 6.10
CA PRO A 52 -11.14 -19.26 6.47
C PRO A 52 -10.24 -18.56 5.43
N GLU A 53 -10.68 -18.46 4.17
CA GLU A 53 -9.95 -17.77 3.10
C GLU A 53 -9.91 -16.23 3.26
N VAL A 54 -10.70 -15.68 4.19
CA VAL A 54 -10.69 -14.22 4.47
C VAL A 54 -9.37 -13.78 5.07
N PHE A 55 -8.78 -14.57 5.97
CA PHE A 55 -7.50 -14.24 6.58
C PHE A 55 -6.36 -14.47 5.59
N GLY A 56 -5.53 -13.45 5.39
CA GLY A 56 -4.49 -13.45 4.37
C GLY A 56 -5.00 -13.18 2.96
N LEU A 57 -6.30 -12.86 2.78
CA LEU A 57 -6.84 -12.46 1.48
C LEU A 57 -6.04 -11.27 0.94
N ALA A 58 -5.45 -11.48 -0.24
CA ALA A 58 -4.64 -10.48 -0.92
C ALA A 58 -5.49 -9.35 -1.48
N ILE A 59 -5.14 -8.12 -1.11
CA ILE A 59 -5.71 -6.88 -1.62
C ILE A 59 -4.74 -6.29 -2.63
N GLU A 60 -5.24 -6.05 -3.83
CA GLU A 60 -4.51 -5.45 -4.93
C GLU A 60 -4.72 -3.93 -4.98
N ARG A 61 -3.83 -3.24 -5.68
CA ARG A 61 -3.97 -1.80 -5.92
C ARG A 61 -5.24 -1.54 -6.73
N GLY A 62 -6.05 -0.59 -6.27
CA GLY A 62 -7.31 -0.23 -6.90
C GLY A 62 -8.53 -1.00 -6.36
N ASP A 63 -8.33 -2.00 -5.52
CA ASP A 63 -9.44 -2.75 -4.91
C ASP A 63 -10.27 -1.87 -3.97
N ILE A 64 -11.58 -2.13 -3.95
CA ILE A 64 -12.52 -1.48 -3.03
C ILE A 64 -13.08 -2.53 -2.08
N LEU A 65 -12.94 -2.27 -0.78
CA LEU A 65 -13.55 -3.04 0.30
C LEU A 65 -14.85 -2.38 0.72
N GLN A 66 -15.93 -3.15 0.72
CA GLN A 66 -17.25 -2.73 1.18
C GLN A 66 -17.72 -3.61 2.33
N THR A 67 -17.70 -3.10 3.55
CA THR A 67 -18.16 -3.82 4.74
C THR A 67 -19.67 -3.70 4.89
N GLY A 68 -20.33 -4.80 5.27
CA GLY A 68 -21.74 -4.80 5.65
C GLY A 68 -21.98 -4.26 7.06
N PRO A 69 -23.24 -4.34 7.54
CA PRO A 69 -23.59 -4.10 8.93
C PRO A 69 -22.80 -5.00 9.87
N ASP A 70 -22.43 -4.48 11.05
CA ASP A 70 -21.68 -5.16 12.10
C ASP A 70 -20.33 -5.75 11.64
N THR A 71 -19.84 -5.40 10.45
CA THR A 71 -18.66 -6.02 9.84
C THR A 71 -17.45 -5.10 9.87
N HIS A 72 -16.36 -5.55 10.47
CA HIS A 72 -15.12 -4.79 10.59
C HIS A 72 -13.96 -5.58 10.04
N LEU A 73 -13.04 -4.89 9.36
CA LEU A 73 -11.85 -5.49 8.78
C LEU A 73 -10.61 -4.74 9.28
N GLU A 74 -9.49 -5.45 9.42
CA GLU A 74 -8.17 -4.86 9.51
C GLU A 74 -7.34 -5.38 8.34
N ILE A 75 -6.70 -4.44 7.62
CA ILE A 75 -5.74 -4.76 6.57
C ILE A 75 -4.35 -4.28 6.94
N SER A 76 -3.34 -5.07 6.59
CA SER A 76 -1.93 -4.68 6.72
C SER A 76 -1.34 -4.38 5.34
N ILE A 77 -0.76 -3.20 5.20
CA ILE A 77 -0.09 -2.68 4.00
C ILE A 77 1.42 -2.85 4.20
N GLN A 78 2.04 -3.71 3.41
CA GLN A 78 3.42 -4.16 3.66
C GLN A 78 4.52 -3.19 3.19
N PRO A 79 4.42 -2.47 2.05
CA PRO A 79 5.51 -1.58 1.62
C PRO A 79 5.81 -0.43 2.60
N ILE A 80 4.82 -0.01 3.40
CA ILE A 80 4.93 1.14 4.31
C ILE A 80 4.66 0.79 5.78
N SER A 81 4.53 -0.50 6.10
CA SER A 81 4.17 -1.00 7.44
C SER A 81 3.02 -0.20 8.07
N ALA A 82 1.86 -0.21 7.40
CA ALA A 82 0.65 0.45 7.89
C ALA A 82 -0.46 -0.55 8.13
N SER A 83 -1.30 -0.28 9.13
CA SER A 83 -2.53 -1.02 9.38
C SER A 83 -3.73 -0.11 9.25
N VAL A 84 -4.79 -0.59 8.60
CA VAL A 84 -6.03 0.15 8.40
C VAL A 84 -7.20 -0.68 8.88
N GLN A 85 -7.91 -0.16 9.87
CA GLN A 85 -9.20 -0.66 10.31
C GLN A 85 -10.32 -0.01 9.51
N ILE A 86 -11.20 -0.82 8.95
CA ILE A 86 -12.35 -0.44 8.15
C ILE A 86 -13.58 -0.83 8.96
N ALA A 87 -14.38 0.18 9.32
CA ALA A 87 -15.56 -0.02 10.14
C ALA A 87 -16.70 -0.70 9.36
N GLU A 88 -17.81 -1.00 10.04
CA GLU A 88 -19.06 -1.40 9.38
C GLU A 88 -19.58 -0.36 8.39
N ASN A 89 -20.40 -0.81 7.44
CA ASN A 89 -21.04 0.04 6.43
C ASN A 89 -20.07 1.02 5.75
N THR A 90 -18.86 0.57 5.45
CA THR A 90 -17.77 1.41 4.95
C THR A 90 -17.33 0.95 3.57
N SER A 91 -17.11 1.91 2.67
CA SER A 91 -16.60 1.69 1.32
C SER A 91 -15.24 2.38 1.19
N PHE A 92 -14.17 1.59 1.17
CA PHE A 92 -12.79 2.07 1.21
C PHE A 92 -11.96 1.46 0.08
N ARG A 93 -11.29 2.31 -0.71
CA ARG A 93 -10.38 1.89 -1.76
C ARG A 93 -8.94 1.94 -1.29
N CYS A 94 -8.20 0.89 -1.59
CA CYS A 94 -6.78 0.78 -1.36
C CYS A 94 -6.03 1.03 -2.67
N ASP A 95 -5.09 1.95 -2.71
CA ASP A 95 -4.33 2.24 -3.93
C ASP A 95 -2.91 2.72 -3.60
N ALA A 96 -2.00 2.62 -4.57
CA ALA A 96 -0.62 3.07 -4.42
C ALA A 96 0.02 3.33 -5.79
N ASP A 97 1.20 3.94 -5.77
CA ASP A 97 2.06 4.01 -6.95
C ASP A 97 2.63 2.62 -7.34
N GLU A 98 3.49 2.58 -8.35
CA GLU A 98 4.17 1.34 -8.78
C GLU A 98 5.07 0.74 -7.70
N SER A 99 5.66 1.59 -6.85
CA SER A 99 6.55 1.16 -5.79
C SER A 99 5.81 0.65 -4.54
N GLY A 100 4.55 1.05 -4.34
CA GLY A 100 3.81 0.82 -3.10
C GLY A 100 4.17 1.80 -1.98
N MET A 101 5.29 2.54 -2.10
CA MET A 101 5.80 3.46 -1.09
C MET A 101 4.96 4.72 -0.97
N ASN A 102 4.23 5.10 -2.02
CA ASN A 102 3.24 6.18 -1.99
C ASN A 102 1.85 5.60 -1.98
N SER A 103 1.42 5.20 -0.79
CA SER A 103 0.13 4.57 -0.56
C SER A 103 -0.97 5.61 -0.31
N ARG A 104 -2.16 5.35 -0.84
CA ARG A 104 -3.33 6.21 -0.70
C ARG A 104 -4.58 5.39 -0.42
N GLY A 105 -5.36 5.80 0.58
CA GLY A 105 -6.70 5.32 0.84
C GLY A 105 -7.74 6.29 0.30
N GLU A 106 -8.82 5.80 -0.30
CA GLU A 106 -10.00 6.62 -0.62
C GLU A 106 -11.21 6.11 0.17
N LEU A 107 -11.70 6.91 1.11
CA LEU A 107 -12.92 6.67 1.85
C LEU A 107 -14.09 7.26 1.06
N TYR A 108 -14.96 6.43 0.50
CA TYR A 108 -16.16 6.92 -0.17
C TYR A 108 -17.30 7.17 0.81
N TYR A 109 -17.42 6.33 1.84
CA TYR A 109 -18.43 6.41 2.89
C TYR A 109 -18.02 5.53 4.06
N GLY A 110 -18.39 5.91 5.29
CA GLY A 110 -18.17 5.12 6.50
C GLY A 110 -17.07 5.69 7.38
N ARG A 111 -16.33 4.81 8.07
CA ARG A 111 -15.28 5.19 9.02
C ARG A 111 -14.05 4.33 8.85
N VAL A 112 -12.88 4.96 8.93
CA VAL A 112 -11.59 4.26 8.89
C VAL A 112 -10.64 4.82 9.94
N ARG A 113 -9.78 3.96 10.49
CA ARG A 113 -8.67 4.32 11.36
C ARG A 113 -7.41 3.66 10.84
N ALA A 114 -6.33 4.40 10.71
CA ALA A 114 -5.05 3.90 10.24
C ALA A 114 -3.96 4.18 11.26
N LYS A 115 -3.12 3.18 11.48
CA LYS A 115 -1.87 3.30 12.24
C LYS A 115 -0.72 3.02 11.30
N VAL A 116 0.11 4.02 11.11
CA VAL A 116 1.19 4.00 10.13
C VAL A 116 2.51 4.01 10.88
N SER A 117 3.46 3.16 10.46
CA SER A 117 4.85 3.28 10.90
C SER A 117 5.42 4.64 10.57
N LYS A 118 6.49 5.01 11.27
CA LYS A 118 7.27 6.18 10.90
C LYS A 118 7.84 6.01 9.49
N LEU A 119 7.33 6.82 8.56
CA LEU A 119 7.73 6.76 7.16
C LEU A 119 9.05 7.49 6.97
N THR A 120 9.99 6.85 6.27
CA THR A 120 11.29 7.42 5.92
C THR A 120 11.42 7.69 4.41
N GLY A 121 12.36 8.56 4.04
CA GLY A 121 12.65 8.88 2.64
C GLY A 121 11.49 9.55 1.90
N SER A 122 11.15 9.01 0.73
CA SER A 122 10.07 9.50 -0.14
C SER A 122 8.72 8.81 0.11
N SER A 123 8.61 8.00 1.16
CA SER A 123 7.39 7.25 1.45
C SER A 123 6.30 8.17 1.99
N SER A 124 5.05 7.92 1.59
CA SER A 124 3.91 8.71 2.04
C SER A 124 2.67 7.85 2.21
N TYR A 125 1.84 8.24 3.18
CA TYR A 125 0.50 7.67 3.35
C TYR A 125 -0.51 8.79 3.54
N ARG A 126 -1.63 8.67 2.82
CA ARG A 126 -2.76 9.60 2.95
C ARG A 126 -4.09 8.90 2.78
N ILE A 127 -5.12 9.42 3.44
CA ILE A 127 -6.51 9.02 3.25
C ILE A 127 -7.28 10.22 2.74
N ARG A 128 -8.04 10.04 1.65
CA ARG A 128 -8.92 11.04 1.06
C ARG A 128 -10.37 10.62 1.25
N SER A 129 -11.19 11.54 1.75
CA SER A 129 -12.65 11.48 1.72
C SER A 129 -13.20 12.52 0.73
N PRO A 130 -14.52 12.58 0.47
CA PRO A 130 -15.09 13.62 -0.37
C PRO A 130 -14.88 15.05 0.15
N ALA A 131 -14.70 15.24 1.45
CA ALA A 131 -14.55 16.57 2.07
C ALA A 131 -13.12 16.89 2.53
N LEU A 132 -12.36 15.88 2.96
CA LEU A 132 -11.06 16.06 3.62
C LEU A 132 -10.00 15.13 3.05
N VAL A 133 -8.74 15.59 3.04
CA VAL A 133 -7.54 14.77 2.81
C VAL A 133 -6.69 14.83 4.07
N ALA A 134 -6.23 13.68 4.54
CA ALA A 134 -5.35 13.57 5.69
C ALA A 134 -4.06 12.84 5.29
N GLY A 135 -2.90 13.47 5.49
CA GLY A 135 -1.59 12.92 5.19
C GLY A 135 -0.71 12.80 6.43
N VAL A 136 0.05 11.71 6.53
CA VAL A 136 0.83 11.39 7.75
C VAL A 136 2.25 10.92 7.46
N ARG A 137 3.07 10.97 8.51
CA ARG A 137 4.38 10.34 8.62
C ARG A 137 4.56 9.70 10.00
N GLY A 138 3.91 8.55 10.21
CA GLY A 138 3.97 7.83 11.49
C GLY A 138 2.96 8.35 12.53
N THR A 139 1.71 7.90 12.42
CA THR A 139 0.57 8.47 13.18
C THR A 139 -0.53 7.42 13.33
N ASP A 140 -1.29 7.50 14.43
CA ASP A 140 -2.58 6.83 14.61
C ASP A 140 -3.70 7.87 14.41
N PHE A 141 -4.40 7.78 13.29
CA PHE A 141 -5.40 8.76 12.86
C PHE A 141 -6.58 8.09 12.16
N GLY A 142 -7.68 8.81 11.96
CA GLY A 142 -8.83 8.28 11.24
C GLY A 142 -9.72 9.34 10.63
N LEU A 143 -10.61 8.88 9.75
CA LEU A 143 -11.59 9.71 9.05
C LEU A 143 -12.98 9.10 9.17
N ASP A 144 -13.96 9.96 9.40
CA ASP A 144 -15.38 9.66 9.25
C ASP A 144 -15.93 10.45 8.06
N HIS A 145 -16.67 9.78 7.18
CA HIS A 145 -17.52 10.40 6.17
C HIS A 145 -18.87 9.70 6.18
N ILE A 146 -19.80 10.20 7.00
CA ILE A 146 -21.06 9.51 7.27
C ILE A 146 -22.25 10.44 7.12
N LEU A 147 -23.39 9.86 6.73
CA LEU A 147 -24.67 10.55 6.71
C LEU A 147 -25.37 10.31 8.04
N ILE A 148 -25.68 11.38 8.77
CA ILE A 148 -26.53 11.34 9.95
C ILE A 148 -27.92 11.81 9.53
N ARG A 149 -28.90 10.93 9.67
CA ARG A 149 -30.31 11.31 9.55
C ARG A 149 -30.75 11.94 10.86
N ALA A 150 -31.10 13.23 10.84
CA ALA A 150 -31.72 13.84 12.00
C ALA A 150 -33.08 13.16 12.26
N PRO A 151 -33.44 12.84 13.51
CA PRO A 151 -34.77 12.38 13.82
C PRO A 151 -35.76 13.47 13.41
N ALA A 152 -36.88 13.09 12.77
CA ALA A 152 -37.93 14.05 12.44
C ALA A 152 -38.33 14.78 13.73
N SER A 153 -38.15 16.10 13.76
CA SER A 153 -38.49 16.89 14.94
C SER A 153 -39.98 16.69 15.21
N THR A 154 -40.31 16.09 16.35
CA THR A 154 -41.69 15.92 16.83
C THR A 154 -42.29 17.26 17.32
N SER A 155 -41.96 18.37 16.67
CA SER A 155 -42.64 19.64 16.87
C SER A 155 -43.95 19.59 16.10
N SER A 156 -44.96 19.09 16.81
CA SER A 156 -46.36 19.12 16.46
C SER A 156 -46.85 20.56 16.30
N THR A 157 -46.81 21.09 15.09
CA THR A 157 -47.74 22.15 14.68
C THR A 157 -48.12 21.93 13.23
N ALA A 158 -49.43 21.92 13.01
CA ALA A 158 -50.12 21.46 11.82
C ALA A 158 -49.54 21.96 10.47
N SER A 159 -49.67 21.08 9.47
CA SER A 159 -49.73 21.34 8.02
C SER A 159 -48.45 21.66 7.23
N GLY A 160 -47.28 21.18 7.63
CA GLY A 160 -46.09 21.18 6.77
C GLY A 160 -45.44 19.80 6.72
N GLU A 161 -45.31 19.21 5.54
CA GLU A 161 -44.54 17.99 5.30
C GLU A 161 -43.07 18.25 5.65
N ALA A 162 -42.66 17.88 6.87
CA ALA A 162 -41.30 18.10 7.36
C ALA A 162 -40.36 17.13 6.63
N THR A 163 -39.69 17.61 5.59
CA THR A 163 -38.65 16.84 4.90
C THR A 163 -37.51 16.53 5.87
N PRO A 164 -37.11 15.25 6.02
CA PRO A 164 -36.02 14.90 6.93
C PRO A 164 -34.72 15.54 6.45
N VAL A 165 -34.17 16.43 7.26
CA VAL A 165 -32.85 17.03 7.00
C VAL A 165 -31.80 16.00 7.35
N SER A 166 -31.00 15.61 6.36
CA SER A 166 -29.83 14.77 6.59
C SER A 166 -28.58 15.65 6.57
N ILE A 167 -27.66 15.38 7.48
CA ILE A 167 -26.37 16.06 7.57
C ILE A 167 -25.28 15.07 7.19
N VAL A 168 -24.33 15.51 6.38
CA VAL A 168 -23.09 14.80 6.10
C VAL A 168 -22.08 15.26 7.13
N LEU A 169 -21.60 14.33 7.93
CA LEU A 169 -20.58 14.54 8.93
C LEU A 169 -19.23 14.10 8.38
N ASN A 170 -18.27 15.01 8.40
CA ASN A 170 -16.88 14.78 8.03
C ASN A 170 -16.00 15.00 9.24
N ARG A 171 -15.20 14.01 9.62
CA ARG A 171 -14.23 14.16 10.72
C ARG A 171 -12.86 13.68 10.28
N ALA A 172 -11.84 14.35 10.77
CA ALA A 172 -10.48 13.84 10.79
C ALA A 172 -9.96 13.94 12.23
N PHE A 173 -9.52 12.83 12.80
CA PHE A 173 -9.06 12.76 14.19
C PHE A 173 -7.70 12.10 14.30
N CYS A 174 -6.95 12.45 15.34
CA CYS A 174 -5.62 11.90 15.63
C CYS A 174 -5.59 11.39 17.07
N PHE A 175 -5.30 10.10 17.26
CA PHE A 175 -5.13 9.53 18.61
C PHE A 175 -3.69 9.70 19.10
N ASP A 176 -2.71 9.54 18.21
CA ASP A 176 -1.28 9.67 18.53
C ASP A 176 -0.49 10.16 17.32
N GLY A 177 0.54 10.97 17.56
CA GLY A 177 1.36 11.61 16.53
C GLY A 177 0.76 12.91 15.98
N SER A 178 0.93 13.16 14.69
CA SER A 178 0.41 14.36 14.01
C SER A 178 -0.07 14.04 12.60
N VAL A 179 -1.15 14.68 12.15
CA VAL A 179 -1.68 14.53 10.79
C VAL A 179 -1.96 15.88 10.16
N LEU A 180 -1.57 16.01 8.90
CA LEU A 180 -1.87 17.17 8.06
C LEU A 180 -3.23 16.96 7.40
N VAL A 181 -4.19 17.83 7.71
CA VAL A 181 -5.56 17.78 7.17
C VAL A 181 -5.79 18.98 6.27
N ALA A 182 -6.34 18.74 5.08
CA ALA A 182 -6.69 19.79 4.12
C ALA A 182 -8.08 19.51 3.51
N PRO A 183 -8.79 20.52 2.98
CA PRO A 183 -10.03 20.29 2.26
C PRO A 183 -9.77 19.51 0.97
N ALA A 184 -10.68 18.61 0.59
CA ALA A 184 -10.51 17.77 -0.61
C ALA A 184 -10.61 18.54 -1.94
N THR A 185 -11.23 19.72 -1.92
CA THR A 185 -11.34 20.62 -3.07
C THR A 185 -10.03 21.33 -3.38
N ASP A 186 -9.20 21.55 -2.36
CA ASP A 186 -8.00 22.37 -2.47
C ASP A 186 -6.92 21.94 -1.48
N ALA A 187 -6.38 20.75 -1.72
CA ALA A 187 -5.46 20.09 -0.79
C ALA A 187 -4.09 20.79 -0.68
N ASP A 188 -3.77 21.69 -1.61
CA ASP A 188 -2.44 22.32 -1.70
C ASP A 188 -2.40 23.73 -1.09
N LEU A 189 -3.56 24.37 -0.83
CA LEU A 189 -3.63 25.77 -0.42
C LEU A 189 -3.90 25.99 1.07
N GLU A 190 -4.68 25.14 1.73
CA GLU A 190 -5.01 25.28 3.15
C GLU A 190 -4.86 23.94 3.88
N HIS A 191 -3.96 23.90 4.87
CA HIS A 191 -3.76 22.72 5.71
C HIS A 191 -3.68 23.09 7.18
N VAL A 192 -4.23 22.20 8.02
CA VAL A 192 -4.18 22.28 9.46
C VAL A 192 -3.53 21.01 9.98
N VAL A 193 -2.50 21.16 10.82
CA VAL A 193 -1.86 20.03 11.52
C VAL A 193 -2.67 19.75 12.77
N ILE A 194 -3.24 18.56 12.94
CA ILE A 194 -3.84 18.11 14.22
C ILE A 194 -2.92 17.12 14.92
N GLY A 195 -2.74 17.28 16.24
CA GLY A 195 -1.93 16.42 17.10
C GLY A 195 -2.74 15.34 17.82
N GLY A 196 -2.07 14.47 18.58
CA GLY A 196 -2.73 13.45 19.39
C GLY A 196 -3.78 14.03 20.34
N GLY A 197 -5.00 13.50 20.29
CA GLY A 197 -6.16 13.99 21.04
C GLY A 197 -6.91 15.15 20.37
N GLU A 198 -6.51 15.59 19.18
CA GLU A 198 -7.21 16.62 18.39
C GLU A 198 -8.00 16.04 17.21
N MET A 199 -9.01 16.79 16.77
CA MET A 199 -9.92 16.46 15.68
C MET A 199 -10.35 17.74 14.94
N ILE A 200 -10.75 17.59 13.68
CA ILE A 200 -11.54 18.57 12.93
C ILE A 200 -12.89 17.93 12.62
N GLU A 201 -13.97 18.67 12.85
CA GLU A 201 -15.34 18.28 12.51
C GLU A 201 -15.96 19.29 11.56
N ALA A 202 -16.55 18.80 10.47
CA ALA A 202 -17.27 19.62 9.51
C ALA A 202 -18.59 18.95 9.10
N THR A 203 -19.68 19.69 9.28
CA THR A 203 -21.02 19.24 8.88
C THR A 203 -21.50 19.98 7.65
N THR A 204 -22.00 19.25 6.66
CA THR A 204 -22.67 19.82 5.49
C THR A 204 -24.12 19.35 5.46
N SER A 205 -25.06 20.29 5.42
CA SER A 205 -26.48 19.94 5.26
C SER A 205 -26.76 19.51 3.82
N ASN A 206 -27.62 18.49 3.63
CA ASN A 206 -28.03 18.06 2.30
C ASN A 206 -28.74 19.17 1.48
N ALA A 207 -29.29 20.20 2.14
CA ALA A 207 -29.89 21.36 1.47
C ALA A 207 -28.86 22.20 0.67
N SER A 208 -27.55 21.97 0.92
CA SER A 208 -26.44 22.67 0.28
C SER A 208 -25.70 21.81 -0.76
N ILE A 209 -26.20 20.61 -1.10
CA ILE A 209 -25.58 19.74 -2.11
C ILE A 209 -25.54 20.48 -3.46
N GLY A 210 -24.35 20.90 -3.87
CA GLY A 210 -24.11 21.70 -5.09
C GLY A 210 -23.52 23.09 -4.85
N VAL A 211 -23.52 23.57 -3.60
CA VAL A 211 -22.81 24.79 -3.20
C VAL A 211 -21.54 24.39 -2.46
N LEU A 212 -20.38 24.68 -3.08
CA LEU A 212 -19.06 24.52 -2.48
C LEU A 212 -18.91 25.51 -1.33
N THR A 213 -19.48 25.19 -0.17
CA THR A 213 -19.17 25.91 1.05
C THR A 213 -17.80 25.44 1.52
N PRO A 214 -16.82 26.35 1.69
CA PRO A 214 -15.50 25.96 2.16
C PRO A 214 -15.64 25.28 3.51
N VAL A 215 -14.99 24.12 3.65
CA VAL A 215 -14.95 23.37 4.89
C VAL A 215 -14.08 24.15 5.87
N SER A 216 -14.67 24.71 6.93
CA SER A 216 -13.91 25.36 8.00
C SER A 216 -13.09 24.31 8.75
N LEU A 217 -11.79 24.55 8.90
CA LEU A 217 -10.87 23.64 9.59
C LEU A 217 -10.59 24.15 11.01
N GLU A 218 -11.57 24.04 11.90
CA GLU A 218 -11.42 24.36 13.31
C GLU A 218 -11.00 23.12 14.09
N LYS A 219 -10.00 23.28 14.96
CA LYS A 219 -9.50 22.20 15.81
C LYS A 219 -10.33 22.09 17.08
N GLU A 220 -10.66 20.86 17.43
CA GLU A 220 -11.39 20.51 18.64
C GLU A 220 -10.75 19.27 19.29
N PRO A 221 -10.96 19.03 20.60
CA PRO A 221 -10.57 17.75 21.19
C PRO A 221 -11.35 16.59 20.56
N VAL A 222 -10.73 15.41 20.45
CA VAL A 222 -11.41 14.19 19.95
C VAL A 222 -12.67 13.94 20.76
N SER A 223 -13.80 13.88 20.05
CA SER A 223 -15.09 13.70 20.72
C SER A 223 -15.19 12.36 21.46
N PRO A 224 -15.95 12.29 22.58
CA PRO A 224 -16.20 11.04 23.28
C PRO A 224 -16.82 9.97 22.38
N ALA A 225 -17.68 10.36 21.43
CA ALA A 225 -18.31 9.44 20.49
C ALA A 225 -17.30 8.72 19.58
N VAL A 226 -16.26 9.43 19.13
CA VAL A 226 -15.17 8.81 18.33
C VAL A 226 -14.35 7.87 19.21
N THR A 227 -14.00 8.29 20.42
CA THR A 227 -13.21 7.46 21.35
C THR A 227 -13.97 6.19 21.75
N GLU A 228 -15.27 6.31 22.04
CA GLU A 228 -16.13 5.18 22.41
C GLU A 228 -16.32 4.20 21.26
N PHE A 229 -16.50 4.70 20.03
CA PHE A 229 -16.63 3.85 18.83
C PHE A 229 -15.40 2.97 18.60
N TRP A 230 -14.19 3.52 18.78
CA TRP A 230 -12.93 2.81 18.58
C TRP A 230 -12.43 2.05 19.82
N LYS A 231 -13.13 2.18 20.96
CA LYS A 231 -12.76 1.50 22.19
C LYS A 231 -12.79 -0.02 22.03
N GLY A 232 -11.71 -0.68 22.42
CA GLY A 232 -11.58 -2.14 22.32
C GLY A 232 -11.23 -2.65 20.92
N ARG A 233 -11.07 -1.76 19.95
CA ARG A 233 -10.64 -2.07 18.58
C ARG A 233 -9.17 -1.73 18.40
N GLU A 234 -8.31 -2.35 19.20
CA GLU A 234 -6.86 -2.18 19.06
C GLU A 234 -6.36 -2.87 17.79
N PHE A 235 -5.33 -2.30 17.17
CA PHE A 235 -4.68 -2.89 16.01
C PHE A 235 -4.05 -4.23 16.37
N ARG A 236 -4.34 -5.26 15.58
CA ARG A 236 -3.86 -6.63 15.80
C ARG A 236 -2.61 -6.96 15.00
N SER A 237 -2.38 -6.26 13.91
CA SER A 237 -1.15 -6.39 13.14
C SER A 237 0.05 -5.88 13.95
N GLU A 238 1.08 -6.70 14.00
CA GLU A 238 2.40 -6.25 14.41
C GLU A 238 2.93 -5.33 13.32
N ILE A 239 2.97 -4.04 13.64
CA ILE A 239 3.70 -3.08 12.85
C ILE A 239 5.18 -3.35 13.11
N LEU A 240 5.81 -4.12 12.22
CA LEU A 240 7.24 -4.39 12.33
C LEU A 240 7.98 -3.04 12.24
N PRO A 241 8.74 -2.65 13.28
CA PRO A 241 9.58 -1.47 13.19
C PRO A 241 10.53 -1.66 12.02
N ASP A 242 10.76 -0.60 11.23
CA ASP A 242 11.71 -0.63 10.14
C ASP A 242 13.03 -1.19 10.67
N SER A 243 13.49 -2.31 10.10
CA SER A 243 14.69 -3.05 10.54
C SER A 243 15.95 -2.18 10.62
N SER A 244 15.92 -0.98 10.05
CA SER A 244 16.94 0.05 10.17
C SER A 244 17.05 0.67 11.58
N GLU A 245 16.00 0.67 12.41
CA GLU A 245 16.01 1.25 13.77
C GLU A 245 16.36 0.22 14.87
N GLN A 246 16.20 -1.09 14.65
CA GLN A 246 16.59 -2.10 15.66
C GLN A 246 18.11 -2.15 15.92
N VAL A 247 18.93 -1.61 15.03
CA VAL A 247 20.39 -1.54 15.20
C VAL A 247 20.84 -0.27 15.96
N LEU A 248 19.95 0.71 16.14
CA LEU A 248 20.30 2.03 16.69
C LEU A 248 19.71 2.33 18.08
N ALA A 249 18.79 1.50 18.59
CA ALA A 249 18.06 1.77 19.84
C ALA A 249 18.59 1.02 21.07
N SER A 250 19.65 0.22 20.96
CA SER A 250 20.38 -0.29 22.13
C SER A 250 21.46 0.72 22.52
N ASP A 251 21.26 1.44 23.63
CA ASP A 251 22.27 2.32 24.26
C ASP A 251 23.48 1.54 24.84
N GLU A 252 23.56 0.23 24.61
CA GLU A 252 24.77 -0.54 24.86
C GLU A 252 25.80 -0.22 23.78
N PRO A 253 27.04 0.18 24.14
CA PRO A 253 28.10 0.36 23.16
C PRO A 253 28.33 -0.99 22.47
N LEU A 254 28.00 -1.06 21.18
CA LEU A 254 28.26 -2.21 20.31
C LEU A 254 29.66 -2.74 20.60
N THR A 255 29.74 -4.03 20.87
CA THR A 255 31.03 -4.70 21.06
C THR A 255 31.84 -4.60 19.77
N GLU A 256 33.17 -4.60 19.85
CA GLU A 256 34.04 -4.55 18.66
C GLU A 256 33.71 -5.66 17.65
N GLU A 257 33.19 -6.80 18.12
CA GLU A 257 32.73 -7.91 17.28
C GLU A 257 31.47 -7.54 16.47
N GLU A 258 30.48 -6.91 17.08
CA GLU A 258 29.24 -6.49 16.40
C GLU A 258 29.51 -5.38 15.39
N ILE A 259 30.42 -4.45 15.70
CA ILE A 259 30.86 -3.41 14.76
C ILE A 259 31.51 -4.07 13.53
N GLN A 260 32.33 -5.10 13.71
CA GLN A 260 32.94 -5.84 12.60
C GLN A 260 31.91 -6.59 11.77
N VAL A 261 30.88 -7.17 12.39
CA VAL A 261 29.79 -7.86 11.67
C VAL A 261 29.00 -6.87 10.81
N VAL A 262 28.62 -5.71 11.34
CA VAL A 262 27.91 -4.66 10.58
C VAL A 262 28.76 -4.11 9.44
N GLU A 263 30.06 -3.94 9.65
CA GLU A 263 30.97 -3.48 8.58
C GLU A 263 31.19 -4.56 7.50
N GLN A 264 31.26 -5.84 7.89
CA GLN A 264 31.32 -6.96 6.96
C GLN A 264 30.05 -7.07 6.13
N GLU A 265 28.88 -6.88 6.73
CA GLU A 265 27.59 -6.91 6.05
C GLU A 265 27.46 -5.74 5.07
N LYS A 266 27.84 -4.52 5.47
CA LYS A 266 27.93 -3.37 4.55
C LYS A 266 28.89 -3.62 3.38
N LYS A 267 30.04 -4.26 3.63
CA LYS A 267 30.97 -4.67 2.56
C LYS A 267 30.35 -5.74 1.65
N ARG A 268 29.61 -6.70 2.20
CA ARG A 268 28.91 -7.76 1.44
C ARG A 268 27.83 -7.17 0.54
N VAL A 269 26.99 -6.26 1.05
CA VAL A 269 25.94 -5.57 0.28
C VAL A 269 26.54 -4.70 -0.82
N ARG A 270 27.61 -3.95 -0.53
CA ARG A 270 28.29 -3.13 -1.54
C ARG A 270 28.90 -3.99 -2.65
N ASN A 271 29.57 -5.08 -2.29
CA ASN A 271 30.15 -6.01 -3.27
C ASN A 271 29.07 -6.68 -4.12
N HIS A 272 27.93 -7.04 -3.53
CA HIS A 272 26.79 -7.60 -4.27
C HIS A 272 26.24 -6.61 -5.31
N LYS A 273 26.03 -5.33 -4.95
CA LYS A 273 25.59 -4.30 -5.91
C LYS A 273 26.56 -4.11 -7.08
N VAL A 274 27.87 -4.13 -6.80
CA VAL A 274 28.91 -4.02 -7.84
C VAL A 274 28.89 -5.23 -8.77
N ARG A 275 28.72 -6.44 -8.24
CA ARG A 275 28.64 -7.68 -9.04
C ARG A 275 27.38 -7.76 -9.88
N LEU A 276 26.24 -7.32 -9.34
CA LEU A 276 24.97 -7.23 -10.06
C LEU A 276 25.09 -6.25 -11.24
N GLY A 277 25.69 -5.07 -11.01
CA GLY A 277 25.96 -4.08 -12.06
C GLY A 277 26.88 -4.62 -13.15
N GLY A 278 27.96 -5.33 -12.78
CA GLY A 278 28.86 -5.97 -13.75
C GLY A 278 28.18 -7.05 -14.59
N SER A 279 27.32 -7.87 -13.98
CA SER A 279 26.58 -8.92 -14.69
C SER A 279 25.58 -8.33 -15.68
N PHE A 280 24.88 -7.25 -15.30
CA PHE A 280 23.96 -6.54 -16.19
C PHE A 280 24.69 -5.91 -17.39
N ALA A 281 25.86 -5.31 -17.16
CA ALA A 281 26.67 -4.74 -18.25
C ALA A 281 27.14 -5.81 -19.24
N LEU A 282 27.54 -6.99 -18.77
CA LEU A 282 27.91 -8.13 -19.64
C LEU A 282 26.72 -8.64 -20.45
N PHE A 283 25.53 -8.70 -19.86
CA PHE A 283 24.32 -9.10 -20.56
C PHE A 283 23.98 -8.14 -21.70
N LEU A 284 23.96 -6.82 -21.43
CA LEU A 284 23.70 -5.81 -22.45
C LEU A 284 24.76 -5.82 -23.56
N GLY A 285 26.04 -5.97 -23.20
CA GLY A 285 27.12 -6.12 -24.17
C GLY A 285 26.92 -7.34 -25.07
N GLY A 286 26.57 -8.49 -24.49
CA GLY A 286 26.30 -9.71 -25.24
C GLY A 286 25.08 -9.60 -26.16
N ALA A 287 24.00 -8.97 -25.68
CA ALA A 287 22.79 -8.73 -26.48
C ALA A 287 23.05 -7.77 -27.64
N LEU A 288 23.85 -6.73 -27.42
CA LEU A 288 24.22 -5.78 -28.47
C LEU A 288 25.09 -6.44 -29.54
N VAL A 289 26.12 -7.21 -29.14
CA VAL A 289 26.99 -7.94 -30.08
C VAL A 289 26.19 -8.96 -30.90
N ALA A 290 25.26 -9.69 -30.27
CA ALA A 290 24.35 -10.59 -30.98
C ALA A 290 23.38 -9.85 -31.91
N GLY A 291 22.87 -8.68 -31.48
CA GLY A 291 21.96 -7.86 -32.27
C GLY A 291 22.62 -7.26 -33.52
N LEU A 292 23.90 -6.90 -33.45
CA LEU A 292 24.66 -6.41 -34.61
C LEU A 292 24.84 -7.47 -35.70
N ALA A 293 24.74 -8.76 -35.37
CA ALA A 293 24.80 -9.85 -36.35
C ALA A 293 23.46 -10.08 -37.09
N TYR A 294 22.37 -9.48 -36.62
CA TYR A 294 21.02 -9.73 -37.15
C TYR A 294 20.81 -9.20 -38.58
N PRO A 295 21.29 -8.00 -38.97
CA PRO A 295 21.15 -7.51 -40.35
C PRO A 295 21.93 -8.38 -41.35
N GLU A 296 23.20 -8.70 -41.05
CA GLU A 296 24.00 -9.61 -41.89
C GLU A 296 23.36 -10.99 -42.03
N TYR A 297 22.74 -11.50 -40.98
CA TYR A 297 21.99 -12.76 -41.04
C TYR A 297 20.77 -12.69 -41.98
N GLN A 298 20.06 -11.56 -42.01
CA GLN A 298 18.90 -11.41 -42.89
C GLN A 298 19.29 -11.38 -44.38
N ASP A 299 20.43 -10.77 -44.70
CA ASP A 299 20.88 -10.57 -46.08
C ASP A 299 21.66 -11.78 -46.62
N ASP A 300 22.63 -12.29 -45.85
CA ASP A 300 23.61 -13.29 -46.31
C ASP A 300 23.46 -14.67 -45.65
N GLY A 301 22.56 -14.81 -44.67
CA GLY A 301 22.34 -16.05 -43.92
C GLY A 301 23.48 -16.36 -42.94
N PHE A 302 23.75 -17.65 -42.70
CA PHE A 302 24.80 -18.09 -41.77
C PHE A 302 26.18 -18.03 -42.41
N THR A 303 26.79 -16.85 -42.38
CA THR A 303 28.21 -16.66 -42.70
C THR A 303 29.09 -16.92 -41.47
N ASP A 304 30.40 -17.09 -41.69
CA ASP A 304 31.36 -17.28 -40.60
C ASP A 304 31.40 -16.07 -39.63
N SER A 305 31.15 -14.85 -40.12
CA SER A 305 31.08 -13.63 -39.29
C SER A 305 29.85 -13.61 -38.39
N VAL A 306 28.67 -13.97 -38.93
CA VAL A 306 27.43 -14.08 -38.16
C VAL A 306 27.56 -15.14 -37.07
N MET A 307 28.13 -16.31 -37.40
CA MET A 307 28.38 -17.37 -36.44
C MET A 307 29.35 -16.94 -35.32
N ALA A 308 30.39 -16.19 -35.67
CA ALA A 308 31.33 -15.65 -34.69
C ALA A 308 30.64 -14.66 -33.73
N ASN A 309 29.91 -13.67 -34.26
CA ASN A 309 29.26 -12.63 -33.44
C ASN A 309 28.14 -13.21 -32.55
N VAL A 310 27.32 -14.12 -33.08
CA VAL A 310 26.30 -14.83 -32.28
C VAL A 310 26.96 -15.70 -31.20
N GLY A 311 28.08 -16.36 -31.53
CA GLY A 311 28.86 -17.15 -30.58
C GLY A 311 29.39 -16.30 -29.42
N PHE A 312 30.06 -15.18 -29.72
CA PHE A 312 30.58 -14.26 -28.71
C PHE A 312 29.46 -13.64 -27.85
N GLY A 313 28.37 -13.18 -28.48
CA GLY A 313 27.20 -12.65 -27.75
C GLY A 313 26.58 -13.70 -26.82
N GLY A 314 26.45 -14.94 -27.28
CA GLY A 314 25.95 -16.06 -26.48
C GLY A 314 26.85 -16.42 -25.29
N VAL A 315 28.18 -16.37 -25.45
CA VAL A 315 29.13 -16.60 -24.35
C VAL A 315 29.01 -15.51 -23.29
N LEU A 316 28.86 -14.24 -23.68
CA LEU A 316 28.70 -13.13 -22.74
C LEU A 316 27.37 -13.22 -21.96
N ILE A 317 26.28 -13.53 -22.66
CA ILE A 317 24.96 -13.73 -22.04
C ILE A 317 25.00 -14.92 -21.07
N SER A 318 25.54 -16.07 -21.48
CA SER A 318 25.62 -17.25 -20.61
C SER A 318 26.52 -17.04 -19.39
N THR A 319 27.62 -16.31 -19.54
CA THR A 319 28.51 -15.94 -18.42
C THR A 319 27.81 -15.01 -17.44
N SER A 320 27.09 -13.98 -17.92
CA SER A 320 26.30 -13.09 -17.07
C SER A 320 25.23 -13.84 -16.27
N LEU A 321 24.56 -14.80 -16.91
CA LEU A 321 23.55 -15.63 -16.26
C LEU A 321 24.15 -16.55 -15.20
N GLY A 322 25.32 -17.14 -15.47
CA GLY A 322 26.05 -17.94 -14.48
C GLY A 322 26.47 -17.13 -13.25
N LEU A 323 26.89 -15.87 -13.45
CA LEU A 323 27.22 -14.97 -12.35
C LEU A 323 25.98 -14.57 -11.53
N LEU A 324 24.86 -14.28 -12.19
CA LEU A 324 23.59 -14.00 -11.51
C LEU A 324 23.09 -15.20 -10.69
N LEU A 325 23.19 -16.41 -11.24
CA LEU A 325 22.81 -17.63 -10.51
C LEU A 325 23.75 -17.90 -9.33
N TYR A 326 25.05 -17.68 -9.51
CA TYR A 326 26.00 -17.80 -8.41
C TYR A 326 25.69 -16.81 -7.28
N ASP A 327 25.38 -15.57 -7.61
CA ASP A 327 25.01 -14.56 -6.62
C ASP A 327 23.66 -14.89 -5.96
N LEU A 328 22.67 -15.42 -6.68
CA LEU A 328 21.39 -15.85 -6.12
C LEU A 328 21.54 -16.99 -5.09
N ILE A 329 22.48 -17.91 -5.32
CA ILE A 329 22.70 -19.07 -4.44
C ILE A 329 23.49 -18.69 -3.18
N ASN A 330 24.38 -17.70 -3.28
CA ASN A 330 25.32 -17.34 -2.20
C ASN A 330 24.95 -16.05 -1.45
N TYR A 331 23.83 -15.41 -1.79
CA TYR A 331 23.29 -14.28 -1.05
C TYR A 331 22.42 -14.78 0.08
#